data_AF-A0A2G2DCW4-F1
#
_entry.id   AF-A0A2G2DCW4-F1
#
_cell.length_a   1.000
_cell.length_b   1.000
_cell.length_c   1.000
_cell.angle_alpha   90.00
_cell.angle_beta   90.00
_cell.angle_gamma   90.00
#
_symmetry.space_group_name_H-M   'P 1'
#
loop_
_entity.id
_entity.type
_entity.pdbx_description
1 polymer ?
#
loop_
_entity_poly.entity_id
_entity_poly.type
_entity_poly.pdbx_seq_one_letter_code
_entity_poly.pdbx_strand_id
1 'polypeptide(L)'
;LKWIQSDIETVASAGWGTLAYYSGVHEDEKLDLKAYIKLLDTVEKEIHGAQNRVRYAMNSFVIAVGTYVESLTEKSKEVAKAIGKVSVDVGGTACKVPLANDYIDKVIARGRIGVKRKTARC
;
A
#
# COMPACT_ATOMS: atom_id res chain seq x y z
N LEU A 1 3.54 11.21 -10.33
CA LEU A 1 4.54 10.81 -9.33
C LEU A 1 5.21 11.98 -8.58
N LYS A 2 4.99 13.25 -8.98
CA LYS A 2 5.61 14.41 -8.30
C LYS A 2 5.32 14.49 -6.79
N TRP A 3 4.18 13.99 -6.33
CA TRP A 3 3.83 14.04 -4.91
C TRP A 3 4.59 13.02 -4.06
N ILE A 4 4.73 11.77 -4.53
CA ILE A 4 5.47 10.73 -3.80
C ILE A 4 6.98 11.00 -3.72
N GLN A 5 7.51 11.83 -4.61
CA GLN A 5 8.92 12.26 -4.64
C GLN A 5 9.15 13.60 -3.89
N SER A 6 8.12 14.15 -3.24
CA SER A 6 8.27 15.40 -2.49
C SER A 6 8.95 15.14 -1.15
N ASP A 7 9.85 16.04 -0.75
CA ASP A 7 10.48 16.02 0.58
C ASP A 7 9.49 16.30 1.73
N ILE A 8 8.29 16.79 1.39
CA ILE A 8 7.24 17.12 2.35
C ILE A 8 6.45 15.86 2.70
N GLU A 9 6.59 15.41 3.96
CA GLU A 9 5.98 14.16 4.49
C GLU A 9 4.50 13.99 4.12
N THR A 10 3.73 15.06 4.30
CA THR A 10 2.28 15.06 4.08
C THR A 10 1.92 14.94 2.61
N VAL A 11 2.72 15.53 1.72
CA VAL A 11 2.53 15.46 0.26
C VAL A 11 2.88 14.07 -0.24
N ALA A 12 4.01 13.51 0.22
CA ALA A 12 4.40 12.15 -0.12
C ALA A 12 3.37 11.12 0.37
N SER A 13 2.94 11.24 1.63
CA SER A 13 1.90 10.39 2.22
C SER A 13 0.57 10.49 1.46
N ALA A 14 0.14 11.70 1.08
CA ALA A 14 -1.05 11.90 0.25
C ALA A 14 -0.90 11.24 -1.12
N GLY A 15 0.28 11.34 -1.76
CA GLY A 15 0.58 10.67 -3.01
C GLY A 15 0.37 9.15 -2.94
N TRP A 16 0.95 8.49 -1.94
CA TRP A 16 0.77 7.06 -1.72
C TRP A 16 -0.69 6.69 -1.43
N GLY A 17 -1.38 7.50 -0.61
CA GLY A 17 -2.80 7.32 -0.33
C GLY A 17 -3.67 7.41 -1.59
N THR A 18 -3.45 8.40 -2.45
CA THR A 18 -4.21 8.54 -3.70
C THR A 18 -4.05 7.33 -4.62
N LEU A 19 -2.84 6.79 -4.73
CA LEU A 19 -2.59 5.58 -5.52
C LEU A 19 -3.29 4.35 -4.93
N ALA A 20 -3.28 4.21 -3.60
CA ALA A 20 -3.98 3.13 -2.91
C ALA A 20 -5.51 3.19 -3.11
N TYR A 21 -6.09 4.39 -3.13
CA TYR A 21 -7.52 4.56 -3.42
C TYR A 21 -7.82 4.34 -4.90
N TYR A 22 -6.94 4.81 -5.79
CA TYR A 22 -7.11 4.63 -7.23
C TYR A 22 -7.16 3.15 -7.60
N SER A 23 -6.27 2.32 -7.04
CA SER A 23 -6.30 0.87 -7.26
C SER A 23 -7.54 0.18 -6.69
N GLY A 24 -8.15 0.74 -5.64
CA GLY A 24 -9.36 0.21 -5.02
C GLY A 24 -10.66 0.54 -5.74
N VAL A 25 -10.70 1.63 -6.51
CA VAL A 25 -11.93 2.11 -7.19
C VAL A 25 -11.93 1.79 -8.68
N HIS A 26 -10.77 1.80 -9.33
CA HIS A 26 -10.66 1.56 -10.77
C HIS A 26 -10.42 0.08 -11.09
N GLU A 27 -10.95 -0.34 -12.25
CA GLU A 27 -10.71 -1.65 -12.86
C GLU A 27 -9.23 -1.84 -13.20
N ASP A 28 -8.76 -3.08 -13.11
CA ASP A 28 -7.36 -3.44 -13.32
C ASP A 28 -6.84 -3.05 -14.72
N GLU A 29 -7.71 -3.08 -15.73
CA GLU A 29 -7.37 -2.70 -17.11
C GLU A 29 -7.01 -1.21 -17.27
N LYS A 30 -7.53 -0.36 -16.38
CA LYS A 30 -7.25 1.09 -16.37
C LYS A 30 -6.05 1.44 -15.47
N LEU A 31 -5.51 0.45 -14.75
CA LEU A 31 -4.33 0.61 -13.92
C LEU A 31 -3.08 0.36 -14.75
N ASP A 32 -2.10 1.26 -14.64
CA ASP A 32 -0.78 1.02 -15.20
C ASP A 32 -0.03 0.01 -14.31
N LEU A 33 -0.27 -1.28 -14.54
CA LEU A 33 0.34 -2.37 -13.76
C LEU A 33 1.88 -2.25 -13.72
N LYS A 34 2.50 -1.79 -14.80
CA LYS A 34 3.96 -1.59 -14.85
C LYS A 34 4.40 -0.49 -13.89
N ALA A 35 3.66 0.61 -13.80
CA ALA A 35 3.93 1.66 -12.82
C ALA A 35 3.73 1.16 -11.38
N TYR A 36 2.67 0.38 -11.12
CA TYR A 36 2.41 -0.18 -9.79
C TYR A 36 3.49 -1.18 -9.36
N ILE A 37 3.97 -2.04 -10.26
CA ILE A 37 5.09 -2.96 -9.97
C ILE A 37 6.34 -2.16 -9.56
N LYS A 38 6.71 -1.14 -10.34
CA LYS A 38 7.86 -0.28 -10.01
C LYS A 38 7.69 0.40 -8.64
N LEU A 39 6.47 0.85 -8.33
CA LEU A 39 6.16 1.46 -7.04
C LEU A 39 6.27 0.47 -5.88
N LEU A 40 5.82 -0.78 -6.06
CA LEU A 40 5.99 -1.83 -5.07
C LEU A 40 7.48 -2.11 -4.81
N ASP A 41 8.30 -2.18 -5.85
CA ASP A 41 9.76 -2.36 -5.72
C ASP A 41 10.43 -1.14 -5.02
N THR A 42 9.92 0.08 -5.25
CA THR A 42 10.37 1.28 -4.51
C THR A 42 10.01 1.18 -3.03
N VAL A 43 8.79 0.77 -2.70
CA VAL A 43 8.33 0.62 -1.31
C VAL A 43 9.19 -0.41 -0.58
N GLU A 44 9.50 -1.55 -1.20
CA GLU A 44 10.37 -2.58 -0.62
C GLU A 44 11.71 -2.00 -0.12
N LYS A 45 12.31 -1.09 -0.88
CA LYS A 45 13.63 -0.52 -0.59
C LYS A 45 13.59 0.69 0.34
N GLU A 46 12.58 1.55 0.19
CA GLU A 46 12.56 2.86 0.85
C GLU A 46 11.78 2.86 2.17
N ILE A 47 10.86 1.92 2.39
CA ILE A 47 9.93 1.98 3.52
C ILE A 47 10.65 2.04 4.88
N HIS A 48 11.76 1.33 5.07
CA HIS A 48 12.48 1.36 6.35
C HIS A 48 13.21 2.69 6.62
N GLY A 49 13.61 3.39 5.56
CA GLY A 49 14.26 4.71 5.64
C GLY A 49 13.30 5.88 5.57
N ALA A 50 12.04 5.65 5.16
CA ALA A 50 11.06 6.70 4.97
C ALA A 50 10.60 7.35 6.28
N GLN A 51 10.03 8.55 6.16
CA GLN A 51 9.39 9.26 7.26
C GLN A 51 8.17 8.49 7.77
N ASN A 52 7.74 8.84 8.98
CA ASN A 52 6.82 8.04 9.77
C ASN A 52 5.43 7.87 9.12
N ARG A 53 4.80 8.96 8.67
CA ARG A 53 3.53 8.91 7.92
C ARG A 53 3.68 8.32 6.53
N VAL A 54 4.85 8.51 5.90
CA VAL A 54 5.12 7.94 4.57
C VAL A 54 5.19 6.42 4.66
N ARG A 55 5.88 5.88 5.68
CA ARG A 55 5.87 4.45 6.03
C ARG A 55 4.47 3.87 6.13
N TYR A 56 3.61 4.55 6.89
CA TYR A 56 2.23 4.12 7.07
C TYR A 56 1.45 4.12 5.74
N ALA A 57 1.62 5.16 4.91
CA ALA A 57 0.95 5.27 3.62
C ALA A 57 1.46 4.23 2.60
N MET A 58 2.78 3.99 2.57
CA MET A 58 3.41 2.95 1.74
C MET A 58 2.93 1.55 2.14
N ASN A 59 2.86 1.25 3.43
CA ASN A 59 2.32 -0.03 3.92
C ASN A 59 0.85 -0.20 3.52
N SER A 60 0.05 0.87 3.65
CA SER A 60 -1.35 0.88 3.22
C SER A 60 -1.50 0.68 1.70
N PHE A 61 -0.57 1.22 0.91
CA PHE A 61 -0.53 1.03 -0.53
C PHE A 61 -0.27 -0.43 -0.91
N VAL A 62 0.73 -1.10 -0.31
CA VAL A 62 1.01 -2.53 -0.55
C VAL A 62 -0.23 -3.38 -0.22
N ILE A 63 -0.88 -3.11 0.91
CA ILE A 63 -2.11 -3.80 1.31
C ILE A 63 -3.24 -3.59 0.29
N ALA A 64 -3.45 -2.35 -0.15
CA ALA A 64 -4.52 -2.02 -1.08
C ALA A 64 -4.29 -2.70 -2.44
N VAL A 65 -3.08 -2.62 -2.98
CA VAL A 65 -2.73 -3.26 -4.26
C VAL A 65 -2.88 -4.78 -4.14
N GLY A 66 -2.36 -5.39 -3.08
CA GLY A 66 -2.49 -6.83 -2.85
C GLY A 66 -3.91 -7.31 -2.50
N THR A 67 -4.84 -6.39 -2.22
CA THR A 67 -6.25 -6.71 -1.95
C THR A 67 -7.12 -6.50 -3.19
N TYR A 68 -6.91 -5.40 -3.92
CA TYR A 68 -7.80 -4.97 -4.99
C TYR A 68 -7.32 -5.38 -6.38
N VAL A 69 -6.03 -5.64 -6.57
CA VAL A 69 -5.46 -5.97 -7.88
C VAL A 69 -4.99 -7.42 -7.85
N GLU A 70 -5.79 -8.30 -8.43
CA GLU A 70 -5.55 -9.75 -8.36
C GLU A 70 -4.19 -10.10 -9.00
N SER A 71 -3.90 -9.51 -10.16
CA SER A 71 -2.63 -9.69 -10.88
C SER A 71 -1.38 -9.27 -10.10
N LEU A 72 -1.51 -8.38 -9.12
CA LEU A 72 -0.40 -7.89 -8.29
C LEU A 72 -0.44 -8.45 -6.87
N THR A 73 -1.37 -9.36 -6.56
CA THR A 73 -1.54 -9.91 -5.22
C THR A 73 -0.31 -10.70 -4.78
N GLU A 74 0.20 -11.57 -5.63
CA GLU A 74 1.39 -12.38 -5.34
C GLU A 74 2.63 -11.51 -5.14
N LYS A 75 2.90 -10.59 -6.07
CA LYS A 75 4.01 -9.63 -5.97
C LYS A 75 3.91 -8.74 -4.72
N SER A 76 2.71 -8.26 -4.39
CA SER A 76 2.48 -7.44 -3.18
C SER A 76 2.75 -8.25 -1.92
N LYS A 77 2.46 -9.55 -1.92
CA LYS A 77 2.74 -10.45 -0.81
C LYS A 77 4.25 -10.71 -0.65
N GLU A 78 4.97 -10.89 -1.74
CA GLU A 78 6.44 -10.99 -1.72
C GLU A 78 7.07 -9.73 -1.12
N VAL A 79 6.67 -8.56 -1.63
CA VAL A 79 7.13 -7.26 -1.11
C VAL A 79 6.75 -7.09 0.35
N ALA A 80 5.53 -7.44 0.75
CA ALA A 80 5.10 -7.38 2.14
C ALA A 80 5.93 -8.29 3.07
N LYS A 81 6.36 -9.46 2.58
CA LYS A 81 7.26 -10.36 3.32
C LYS A 81 8.68 -9.79 3.44
N ALA A 82 9.20 -9.21 2.36
CA ALA A 82 10.53 -8.60 2.33
C ALA A 82 10.63 -7.40 3.28
N ILE A 83 9.58 -6.56 3.31
CA ILE A 83 9.44 -5.44 4.23
C ILE A 83 9.31 -5.93 5.68
N GLY A 84 8.52 -6.98 5.91
CA GLY A 84 8.26 -7.50 7.24
C GLY A 84 7.55 -6.46 8.14
N LYS A 85 8.05 -6.29 9.37
CA LYS A 85 7.40 -5.44 10.38
C LYS A 85 7.79 -3.97 10.22
N VAL A 86 6.84 -3.15 9.79
CA VAL A 86 6.99 -1.69 9.74
C VAL A 86 6.67 -1.10 11.11
N SER A 87 7.63 -0.41 11.71
CA SER A 87 7.41 0.37 12.93
C SER A 87 7.11 1.83 12.55
N VAL A 88 5.96 2.34 12.99
CA VAL A 88 5.56 3.76 12.87
C VAL A 88 5.31 4.26 14.28
N ASP A 89 5.91 5.39 14.63
CA ASP A 89 5.67 6.10 15.88
C ASP A 89 4.34 6.85 15.80
N VAL A 90 3.29 6.23 16.34
CA VAL A 90 1.94 6.79 16.34
C VAL A 90 1.68 7.74 17.52
N GLY A 91 2.73 8.21 18.21
CA GLY A 91 2.65 9.25 19.24
C GLY A 91 1.78 8.84 20.44
N GLY A 92 2.37 8.16 21.42
CA GLY A 92 1.72 7.81 22.70
C GLY A 92 0.50 6.87 22.61
N THR A 93 0.05 6.52 21.41
CA THR A 93 -1.08 5.62 21.19
C THR A 93 -0.61 4.19 20.99
N ALA A 94 -1.45 3.22 21.38
CA ALA A 94 -1.17 1.80 21.19
C ALA A 94 -1.41 1.31 19.74
N CYS A 95 -1.58 2.23 18.78
CA CYS A 95 -1.90 1.90 17.39
C CYS A 95 -0.74 1.14 16.73
N LYS A 96 -0.96 -0.15 16.47
CA LYS A 96 0.02 -1.00 15.78
C LYS A 96 -0.18 -0.90 14.28
N VAL A 97 0.90 -0.72 13.55
CA VAL A 97 0.90 -0.84 12.09
C VAL A 97 0.61 -2.30 11.74
N PRO A 98 -0.41 -2.56 10.91
CA PRO A 98 -0.70 -3.93 10.49
C PRO A 98 0.44 -4.46 9.62
N LEU A 99 0.80 -5.72 9.83
CA LEU A 99 1.67 -6.44 8.92
C LEU A 99 0.95 -6.62 7.58
N ALA A 100 1.51 -6.07 6.51
CA ALA A 100 0.88 -6.14 5.19
C ALA A 100 0.65 -7.58 4.74
N ASN A 101 1.61 -8.48 4.99
CA ASN A 101 1.48 -9.88 4.62
C ASN A 101 0.28 -10.54 5.31
N ASP A 102 0.15 -10.40 6.63
CA ASP A 102 -0.97 -10.97 7.38
C ASP A 102 -2.32 -10.39 6.95
N TYR A 103 -2.35 -9.11 6.58
CA TYR A 103 -3.57 -8.47 6.12
C TYR A 103 -4.00 -9.04 4.77
N ILE A 104 -3.07 -9.12 3.82
CA ILE A 104 -3.32 -9.71 2.49
C ILE A 104 -3.75 -11.17 2.64
N ASP A 105 -3.07 -11.95 3.48
CA ASP A 105 -3.43 -13.35 3.76
C ASP A 105 -4.85 -13.50 4.32
N LYS A 106 -5.28 -12.58 5.21
CA LYS A 106 -6.67 -12.56 5.70
C LYS A 106 -7.68 -12.23 4.61
N VAL A 107 -7.34 -11.36 3.67
CA VAL A 107 -8.20 -11.03 2.53
C VAL A 107 -8.31 -12.22 1.57
N ILE A 108 -7.18 -12.89 1.30
CA ILE A 108 -7.11 -14.13 0.51
C ILE A 108 -7.99 -15.20 1.15
N ALA A 109 -7.82 -15.45 2.45
CA ALA A 109 -8.61 -16.44 3.18
C ALA A 109 -10.12 -16.14 3.20
N ARG A 110 -10.50 -14.86 3.04
CA ARG A 110 -11.90 -14.44 2.92
C ARG A 110 -12.44 -14.47 1.48
N GLY A 111 -11.62 -14.82 0.49
CA GLY A 111 -12.01 -14.82 -0.93
C GLY A 111 -12.41 -13.44 -1.45
N ARG A 112 -11.81 -12.37 -0.90
CA ARG A 112 -12.15 -10.96 -1.22
C ARG A 112 -11.11 -10.26 -2.08
N ILE A 113 -10.20 -11.01 -2.68
CA ILE A 113 -9.23 -10.48 -3.64
C ILE A 113 -9.99 -9.93 -4.85
N GLY A 114 -9.54 -8.79 -5.39
CA GLY A 114 -10.15 -8.19 -6.58
C GLY A 114 -11.48 -7.48 -6.32
N VAL A 115 -12.00 -7.49 -5.09
CA VAL A 115 -13.26 -6.82 -4.73
C VAL A 115 -13.04 -5.30 -4.66
N LYS A 116 -13.36 -4.61 -5.76
CA LYS A 116 -13.27 -3.15 -5.86
C LYS A 116 -14.32 -2.45 -5.00
N ARG A 117 -13.95 -1.28 -4.47
CA ARG A 117 -14.86 -0.40 -3.74
C ARG A 117 -15.67 0.45 -4.71
N LYS A 118 -16.95 0.69 -4.39
CA LYS A 118 -17.80 1.64 -5.14
C LYS A 118 -17.38 3.10 -4.92
N THR A 119 -16.87 3.43 -3.74
CA THR A 119 -16.41 4.78 -3.38
C THR A 119 -15.17 4.71 -2.49
N ALA A 120 -14.31 5.72 -2.59
CA ALA A 120 -13.15 5.91 -1.70
C ALA A 120 -13.47 6.81 -0.48
N ARG A 121 -14.75 6.93 -0.11
CA ARG A 121 -15.23 7.76 1.00
C ARG A 121 -15.83 6.87 2.10
N CYS A 122 -15.63 7.28 3.36
CA CYS A 122 -16.23 6.68 4.55
C CYS A 122 -17.75 6.83 4.53
#